data_AF-A0A1Y1NBF0-F1
#
_entry.id   AF-A0A1Y1NBF0-F1
#
_cell.length_a   1.000
_cell.length_b   1.000
_cell.length_c   1.000
_cell.angle_alpha   90.00
_cell.angle_beta   90.00
_cell.angle_gamma   90.00
#
_symmetry.space_group_name_H-M   'P 1'
#
loop_
_entity.id
_entity.type
_entity.pdbx_description
1 polymer ?
#
loop_
_entity_poly.entity_id
_entity_poly.type
_entity_poly.pdbx_seq_one_letter_code
_entity_poly.pdbx_strand_id
1 'polypeptide(L)'
;MWSASQKNLELITTAEVFLQPLYGGNYTKDTLNGLRYKRFVKSAAFAKIDPARLPQTEDGATFHAYRTYHQVQKWLGVELNGIEENPTGAHSNNNDERSGTPPAS
;
A
#
# COMPACT_ATOMS: atom_id res chain seq x y z
N MET A 1 -17.74 -18.04 -7.67
CA MET A 1 -16.50 -17.61 -6.97
C MET A 1 -15.98 -16.36 -7.66
N TRP A 2 -15.82 -15.25 -6.95
CA TRP A 2 -15.25 -14.02 -7.53
C TRP A 2 -13.73 -14.13 -7.69
N SER A 3 -13.19 -13.51 -8.75
CA SER A 3 -11.77 -13.48 -9.06
C SER A 3 -10.99 -12.67 -8.01
N ALA A 4 -9.72 -13.05 -7.74
CA ALA A 4 -8.84 -12.34 -6.80
C ALA A 4 -8.69 -10.83 -7.14
N SER A 5 -8.77 -10.47 -8.42
CA SER A 5 -8.74 -9.08 -8.88
C SER A 5 -9.94 -8.25 -8.40
N GLN A 6 -11.14 -8.86 -8.29
CA GLN A 6 -12.34 -8.18 -7.79
C GLN A 6 -12.28 -7.92 -6.29
N LYS A 7 -11.73 -8.87 -5.51
CA LYS A 7 -11.55 -8.72 -4.05
C LYS A 7 -10.57 -7.59 -3.71
N ASN A 8 -9.55 -7.40 -4.54
CA ASN A 8 -8.58 -6.33 -4.38
C ASN A 8 -9.20 -4.94 -4.60
N LEU A 9 -10.07 -4.81 -5.61
CA LEU A 9 -10.73 -3.53 -5.90
C LEU A 9 -11.74 -3.13 -4.81
N GLU A 10 -12.54 -4.08 -4.30
CA GLU A 10 -13.51 -3.79 -3.23
C GLU A 10 -12.82 -3.38 -1.93
N LEU A 11 -11.71 -4.03 -1.57
CA LEU A 11 -10.93 -3.68 -0.38
C LEU A 11 -10.41 -2.24 -0.45
N ILE A 12 -9.79 -1.87 -1.58
CA ILE A 12 -9.25 -0.52 -1.79
C ILE A 12 -10.38 0.51 -1.77
N THR A 13 -11.44 0.27 -2.53
CA THR A 13 -12.59 1.18 -2.62
C THR A 13 -13.24 1.39 -1.25
N THR A 14 -13.39 0.32 -0.46
CA THR A 14 -13.95 0.39 0.89
C THR A 14 -13.08 1.24 1.82
N ALA A 15 -11.75 1.11 1.73
CA ALA A 15 -10.83 1.90 2.54
C ALA A 15 -10.92 3.40 2.21
N GLU A 16 -10.99 3.76 0.94
CA GLU A 16 -11.14 5.16 0.53
C GLU A 16 -12.48 5.76 0.98
N VAL A 17 -13.58 5.05 0.74
CA VAL A 17 -14.94 5.44 1.15
C VAL A 17 -15.05 5.61 2.66
N PHE A 18 -14.37 4.76 3.43
CA PHE A 18 -14.33 4.87 4.88
C PHE A 18 -13.51 6.08 5.36
N LEU A 19 -12.39 6.39 4.70
CA LEU A 19 -11.48 7.46 5.12
C LEU A 19 -11.99 8.86 4.74
N GLN A 20 -12.69 9.05 3.61
CA GLN A 20 -13.13 10.39 3.16
C GLN A 20 -13.97 11.13 4.23
N PRO A 21 -15.01 10.52 4.84
CA PRO A 21 -15.81 11.19 5.87
C PRO A 21 -15.01 11.55 7.13
N LEU A 22 -14.00 10.76 7.51
CA LEU A 22 -13.14 11.05 8.67
C LEU A 22 -12.37 12.37 8.50
N TYR A 23 -12.10 12.76 7.26
CA TYR A 23 -11.44 14.02 6.93
C TYR A 23 -12.41 15.11 6.47
N GLY A 24 -13.71 14.90 6.64
CA GLY A 24 -14.76 15.85 6.28
C GLY A 24 -15.07 15.93 4.78
N GLY A 25 -14.69 14.91 4.01
CA GLY A 25 -15.00 14.79 2.59
C GLY A 25 -16.28 14.01 2.30
N ASN A 26 -16.82 14.20 1.11
CA ASN A 26 -17.94 13.43 0.59
C ASN A 26 -17.44 12.20 -0.18
N TYR A 27 -17.88 11.00 0.20
CA TYR A 27 -17.36 9.75 -0.37
C TYR A 27 -17.72 9.52 -1.85
N THR A 28 -18.67 10.28 -2.40
CA THR A 28 -19.05 10.22 -3.82
C THR A 28 -18.36 11.27 -4.69
N LYS A 29 -17.65 12.24 -4.08
CA LYS A 29 -17.17 13.45 -4.80
C LYS A 29 -15.73 13.84 -4.50
N ASP A 30 -15.27 13.64 -3.28
CA ASP A 30 -13.92 14.04 -2.87
C ASP A 30 -12.98 12.85 -2.93
N THR A 31 -11.72 13.04 -3.33
CA THR A 31 -10.69 12.00 -3.20
C THR A 31 -9.80 12.28 -1.99
N LEU A 32 -9.09 11.26 -1.48
CA LEU A 32 -8.19 11.45 -0.33
C LEU A 32 -7.06 12.41 -0.66
N ASN A 33 -6.51 12.36 -1.88
CA ASN A 33 -5.50 13.31 -2.33
C ASN A 33 -6.06 14.74 -2.41
N GLY A 34 -7.29 14.91 -2.90
CA GLY A 34 -7.97 16.20 -2.92
C GLY A 34 -8.19 16.78 -1.52
N LEU A 35 -8.63 15.96 -0.57
CA LEU A 35 -8.79 16.35 0.84
C LEU A 35 -7.45 16.70 1.48
N ARG A 36 -6.41 15.92 1.19
CA ARG A 36 -5.04 16.15 1.68
C ARG A 36 -4.51 17.50 1.21
N TYR A 37 -4.68 17.81 -0.07
CA TYR A 37 -4.30 19.08 -0.64
C TYR A 37 -5.04 20.26 0.02
N LYS A 38 -6.39 20.20 0.09
CA LYS A 38 -7.20 21.25 0.74
C LYS A 38 -6.73 21.53 2.18
N ARG A 39 -6.44 20.47 2.94
CA ARG A 39 -6.01 20.58 4.34
C ARG A 39 -4.58 21.11 4.46
N PHE A 40 -3.68 20.70 3.57
CA PHE A 40 -2.32 21.22 3.48
C PHE A 40 -2.30 22.71 3.19
N VAL A 41 -3.00 23.15 2.14
CA VAL A 41 -3.08 24.58 1.75
C VAL A 41 -3.63 25.42 2.90
N LYS A 42 -4.71 24.96 3.55
CA LYS A 42 -5.27 25.65 4.71
C LYS A 42 -4.25 25.74 5.84
N SER A 43 -3.53 24.66 6.14
CA SER A 43 -2.56 24.63 7.25
C SER A 43 -1.31 25.46 6.96
N ALA A 44 -0.85 25.48 5.71
CA ALA A 44 0.30 26.27 5.27
C ALA A 44 0.06 27.77 5.47
N ALA A 45 -1.18 28.25 5.32
CA ALA A 45 -1.55 29.63 5.59
C ALA A 45 -1.40 30.06 7.06
N PHE A 46 -1.40 29.10 8.01
CA PHE A 46 -1.29 29.36 9.45
C PHE A 46 0.07 28.95 10.06
N ALA A 47 1.10 28.76 9.22
CA ALA A 47 2.50 28.48 9.58
C ALA A 47 2.79 27.21 10.41
N LYS A 48 1.76 26.48 10.89
CA LYS A 48 1.92 25.23 11.64
C LYS A 48 1.17 24.11 10.95
N ILE A 49 1.89 23.33 10.15
CA ILE A 49 1.39 22.08 9.56
C ILE A 49 1.66 20.97 10.57
N ASP A 50 0.60 20.29 11.01
CA ASP A 50 0.69 19.04 11.75
C ASP A 50 0.50 17.88 10.77
N PRO A 51 1.56 17.16 10.40
CA PRO A 51 1.47 16.06 9.42
C PRO A 51 0.51 14.95 9.86
N ALA A 52 0.36 14.72 11.17
CA ALA A 52 -0.53 13.68 11.70
C ALA A 52 -2.02 14.00 11.48
N ARG A 53 -2.34 15.27 11.21
CA ARG A 53 -3.70 15.70 10.87
C ARG A 53 -3.97 15.64 9.38
N LEU A 54 -2.99 15.36 8.53
CA LEU A 54 -3.26 15.23 7.11
C LEU A 54 -3.95 13.89 6.82
N PRO A 55 -4.91 13.87 5.89
CA PRO A 55 -5.40 12.63 5.29
C PRO A 55 -4.24 11.79 4.76
N GLN A 56 -4.37 10.46 4.88
CA GLN A 56 -3.49 9.54 4.16
C GLN A 56 -3.60 9.80 2.65
N THR A 57 -2.53 9.51 1.90
CA THR A 57 -2.62 9.44 0.43
C THR A 57 -3.46 8.24 0.02
N GLU A 58 -3.96 8.24 -1.21
CA GLU A 58 -4.69 7.10 -1.79
C GLU A 58 -3.84 5.82 -1.77
N ASP A 59 -2.56 5.92 -2.14
CA ASP A 59 -1.61 4.81 -2.03
C ASP A 59 -1.42 4.35 -0.58
N GLY A 60 -1.34 5.30 0.36
CA GLY A 60 -1.20 5.00 1.78
C GLY A 60 -2.40 4.24 2.33
N ALA A 61 -3.62 4.68 1.97
CA ALA A 61 -4.86 4.00 2.31
C ALA A 61 -4.92 2.59 1.71
N THR A 62 -4.49 2.45 0.45
CA THR A 62 -4.38 1.17 -0.25
C THR A 62 -3.45 0.20 0.47
N PHE A 63 -2.22 0.61 0.76
CA PHE A 63 -1.26 -0.23 1.49
C PHE A 63 -1.75 -0.56 2.90
N HIS A 64 -2.39 0.39 3.59
CA HIS A 64 -2.94 0.17 4.91
C HIS A 64 -4.09 -0.86 4.89
N ALA A 65 -4.97 -0.80 3.89
CA ALA A 65 -6.05 -1.74 3.69
C ALA A 65 -5.51 -3.15 3.42
N TYR A 66 -4.54 -3.30 2.52
CA TYR A 66 -3.88 -4.58 2.26
C TYR A 66 -3.22 -5.13 3.51
N ARG A 67 -2.42 -4.33 4.22
CA ARG A 67 -1.77 -4.76 5.45
C ARG A 67 -2.78 -5.29 6.47
N THR A 68 -3.87 -4.56 6.69
CA THR A 68 -4.91 -4.93 7.64
C THR A 68 -5.64 -6.20 7.20
N TYR A 69 -5.97 -6.30 5.91
CA TYR A 69 -6.57 -7.50 5.32
C TYR A 69 -5.67 -8.72 5.52
N HIS A 70 -4.40 -8.66 5.13
CA HIS A 70 -3.44 -9.75 5.29
C HIS A 70 -3.28 -10.16 6.76
N GLN A 71 -3.24 -9.19 7.67
CA GLN A 71 -3.13 -9.46 9.10
C GLN A 71 -4.34 -10.23 9.63
N VAL A 72 -5.56 -9.83 9.24
CA VAL A 72 -6.79 -10.53 9.63
C VAL A 72 -6.87 -11.91 8.99
N GLN A 73 -6.52 -12.04 7.71
CA GLN A 73 -6.51 -13.34 7.02
C GLN A 73 -5.55 -14.33 7.70
N LYS A 74 -4.36 -13.85 8.12
CA LYS A 74 -3.41 -14.66 8.90
C LYS A 74 -3.98 -15.09 10.25
N TRP A 75 -4.70 -14.21 10.96
CA TRP A 75 -5.36 -14.57 12.22
C TRP A 75 -6.45 -15.63 12.05
N LEU A 76 -7.14 -15.62 10.91
CA LEU A 76 -8.18 -16.58 10.57
C LEU A 76 -7.61 -17.90 10.02
N GLY A 77 -6.29 -18.04 9.88
CA GLY A 77 -5.65 -19.22 9.32
C GLY A 77 -5.90 -19.41 7.81
N VAL A 78 -6.26 -18.34 7.09
CA VAL A 78 -6.44 -18.38 5.64
C VAL A 78 -5.08 -18.20 4.97
N GLU A 79 -4.64 -19.21 4.22
CA GLU A 79 -3.48 -19.08 3.34
C GLU A 79 -3.86 -18.24 2.12
N LEU A 80 -3.34 -17.01 2.09
CA LEU A 80 -3.42 -16.18 0.90
C LEU A 80 -2.35 -16.66 -0.07
N ASN A 81 -2.76 -17.51 -1.01
CA ASN A 81 -1.94 -17.88 -2.16
C ASN A 81 -1.47 -16.59 -2.82
N GLY A 82 -0.16 -16.42 -2.93
CA GLY A 82 0.51 -15.16 -3.22
C GLY A 82 -0.19 -14.34 -4.31
N ILE A 83 -0.40 -13.06 -4.01
CA ILE A 83 -0.59 -12.04 -5.04
C ILE A 83 0.63 -12.17 -5.93
N GLU A 84 0.43 -12.54 -7.20
CA GLU A 84 1.49 -12.75 -8.18
C GLU A 84 2.36 -11.49 -8.26
N GLU A 85 3.52 -11.57 -7.61
CA GLU A 85 4.63 -10.67 -7.81
C GLU A 85 5.11 -10.92 -9.23
N ASN A 86 4.79 -10.02 -10.15
CA ASN A 86 5.18 -10.05 -11.56
C ASN A 86 6.59 -10.65 -11.76
N PRO A 87 6.75 -11.82 -12.43
CA PRO A 87 8.04 -12.45 -12.61
C PRO A 87 8.68 -11.95 -13.89
N THR A 88 9.32 -10.78 -13.86
CA THR A 88 10.36 -10.46 -14.86
C THR A 88 11.51 -9.70 -14.19
N GLY A 89 12.38 -10.49 -13.56
CA GLY A 89 13.66 -10.06 -13.02
C GLY A 89 14.49 -11.30 -12.77
N ALA A 90 15.04 -11.87 -13.84
CA ALA A 90 15.84 -13.08 -13.80
C ALA A 90 17.03 -12.94 -12.82
N HIS A 91 16.97 -13.66 -11.70
CA HIS A 91 18.18 -14.10 -11.02
C HIS A 91 18.50 -15.51 -11.49
N SER A 92 19.17 -15.58 -12.64
CA SER A 92 19.91 -16.76 -13.07
C SER A 92 21.10 -16.95 -12.13
N ASN A 93 20.92 -17.78 -11.10
CA ASN A 93 22.03 -18.29 -10.31
C ASN A 93 22.75 -19.38 -11.11
N ASN A 94 23.81 -19.00 -11.82
CA ASN A 94 24.78 -19.96 -12.34
C ASN A 94 26.01 -19.91 -11.44
N ASN A 95 26.00 -20.75 -10.40
CA ASN A 95 27.22 -21.20 -9.76
C ASN A 95 27.74 -22.39 -10.58
N ASP A 96 28.64 -22.13 -11.51
CA ASP A 96 29.51 -23.17 -12.06
C ASP A 96 30.94 -22.63 -12.16
N GLU A 97 31.80 -23.30 -11.39
CA GLU A 97 33.23 -23.52 -11.61
C GLU A 97 34.11 -22.33 -12.04
N ARG A 98 34.84 -21.76 -11.08
CA ARG A 98 36.23 -21.37 -11.35
C ARG A 98 37.14 -21.62 -10.16
N SER A 99 37.97 -22.65 -10.35
CA SER A 99 39.19 -22.92 -9.61
C SER A 99 40.08 -21.68 -9.53
N GLY A 100 40.61 -21.42 -8.33
CA GLY A 100 41.59 -20.38 -8.09
C GLY A 100 42.10 -20.50 -6.67
N THR A 101 43.22 -21.19 -6.49
CA THR A 101 43.97 -21.33 -5.24
C THR A 101 44.32 -19.97 -4.62
N PRO A 102 44.28 -19.82 -3.30
CA PRO A 102 44.66 -18.57 -2.64
C PRO A 102 46.20 -18.44 -2.59
N PRO A 103 46.80 -17.30 -2.94
CA PRO A 103 48.20 -17.07 -2.61
C PRO A 103 48.34 -16.75 -1.11
N ALA A 104 49.37 -17.35 -0.51
CA ALA A 104 49.70 -17.24 0.89
C ALA A 104 50.47 -15.96 1.22
N SER A 105 50.17 -15.43 2.42
CA SER A 105 50.86 -14.39 3.23
C SER A 105 50.99 -12.98 2.65
#